data_AF-A0A1F3Y0H3-F1
#
_entry.id   AF-A0A1F3Y0H3-F1
#
_cell.length_a   1.000
_cell.length_b   1.000
_cell.length_c   1.000
_cell.angle_alpha   90.00
_cell.angle_beta   90.00
_cell.angle_gamma   90.00
#
_symmetry.space_group_name_H-M   'P 1'
#
loop_
_entity.id
_entity.type
_entity.pdbx_description
1 polymer ?
#
loop_
_entity_poly.entity_id
_entity_poly.type
_entity_poly.pdbx_seq_one_letter_code
_entity_poly.pdbx_strand_id
1 'polypeptide(L)'
;MTCIFSAQSWASPPVDPALAKIDDKCVLKGAAAPGRHVFLIKQWHLDGSVDTRTKPPKEASQARNQAAIFGQLDKWVQGGKLAAVIAEGCSGEIAAGSALKFNGWTVADLKAVSGRGDFAAVITSVPMKIEARHGDRIKTLCGDDPALIKENLRAFSDTRGVIGFMTRLDQYKNDTMRAKPYLDGVIKLYKMPEDTRVEQALWKLRSELKVAIKKILESIDKRNESVVAAVKAAPQGEIAVVFGGAHAPGIKAGLEKSNIACTVLVPDGYSDEEKEMIEKLKTFAGKKE
;
A
#
# COMPACT_ATOMS: atom_id res chain seq x y z
N MET A 1 -19.43 17.99 45.96
CA MET A 1 -18.37 17.29 45.20
C MET A 1 -18.64 17.50 43.73
N THR A 2 -17.99 18.49 43.12
CA THR A 2 -18.15 18.81 41.71
C THR A 2 -16.98 18.17 40.97
N CYS A 3 -17.24 17.10 40.21
CA CYS A 3 -16.22 16.50 39.36
C CYS A 3 -15.94 17.46 38.20
N ILE A 4 -14.83 18.17 38.28
CA ILE A 4 -14.29 18.95 37.16
C ILE A 4 -13.74 17.94 36.16
N PHE A 5 -14.50 17.62 35.12
CA PHE A 5 -13.95 16.98 33.93
C PHE A 5 -13.02 17.99 33.25
N SER A 6 -11.73 17.86 33.52
CA SER A 6 -10.70 18.43 32.67
C SER A 6 -10.87 17.81 31.28
N ALA A 7 -11.47 18.56 30.36
CA ALA A 7 -11.34 18.29 28.95
C ALA A 7 -9.87 18.53 28.60
N GLN A 8 -9.02 17.51 28.78
CA GLN A 8 -7.71 17.48 28.18
C GLN A 8 -7.92 17.70 26.69
N SER A 9 -7.49 18.85 26.19
CA SER A 9 -7.38 19.07 24.76
C SER A 9 -6.38 18.04 24.24
N TRP A 10 -6.90 17.02 23.55
CA TRP A 10 -6.07 16.02 22.90
C TRP A 10 -5.38 16.72 21.72
N ALA A 11 -4.22 17.31 21.98
CA ALA A 11 -3.33 17.76 20.92
C ALA A 11 -2.86 16.52 20.14
N SER A 12 -3.06 16.53 18.83
CA SER A 12 -2.58 15.46 17.95
C SER A 12 -1.08 15.21 18.16
N PRO A 13 -0.63 13.96 18.10
CA PRO A 13 0.75 13.64 18.41
C PRO A 13 1.72 14.33 17.44
N PRO A 14 2.85 14.86 17.93
CA PRO A 14 3.82 15.55 17.09
C PRO A 14 4.49 14.57 16.12
N VAL A 15 4.70 15.04 14.88
CA VAL A 15 5.51 14.35 13.87
C VAL A 15 6.97 14.71 14.10
N ASP A 16 7.84 13.70 14.19
CA ASP A 16 9.28 13.91 14.28
C ASP A 16 9.84 14.27 12.90
N PRO A 17 10.37 15.49 12.70
CA PRO A 17 10.88 15.91 11.39
C PRO A 17 12.09 15.11 10.92
N ALA A 18 12.78 14.38 11.80
CA ALA A 18 13.84 13.46 11.41
C ALA A 18 13.32 12.13 10.84
N LEU A 19 12.03 11.80 11.07
CA LEU A 19 11.44 10.53 10.65
C LEU A 19 10.42 10.71 9.52
N ALA A 20 9.68 11.82 9.50
CA ALA A 20 8.71 12.07 8.45
C ALA A 20 8.44 13.56 8.25
N LYS A 21 7.97 13.89 7.05
CA LYS A 21 7.39 15.19 6.73
C LYS A 21 5.89 15.06 6.46
N ILE A 22 5.17 16.14 6.73
CA ILE A 22 3.76 16.28 6.33
C ILE A 22 3.73 16.62 4.83
N ASP A 23 2.95 15.87 4.08
CA ASP A 23 2.78 16.04 2.62
C ASP A 23 1.46 16.76 2.30
N ASP A 24 0.38 16.38 2.98
CA ASP A 24 -0.96 16.91 2.74
C ASP A 24 -1.83 16.75 4.00
N LYS A 25 -3.00 17.40 4.02
CA LYS A 25 -4.03 17.29 5.06
C LYS A 25 -5.42 17.20 4.45
N CYS A 26 -6.33 16.50 5.11
CA CYS A 26 -7.73 16.43 4.70
C CYS A 26 -8.38 17.83 4.70
N VAL A 27 -9.13 18.14 3.64
CA VAL A 27 -9.97 19.33 3.55
C VAL A 27 -11.41 18.97 3.93
N LEU A 28 -11.87 19.48 5.07
CA LEU A 28 -13.17 19.14 5.63
C LEU A 28 -14.22 20.20 5.25
N LYS A 29 -15.45 19.76 4.97
CA LYS A 29 -16.58 20.65 4.62
C LYS A 29 -17.24 21.31 5.86
N GLY A 30 -16.71 21.08 7.05
CA GLY A 30 -17.22 21.59 8.32
C GLY A 30 -16.29 21.22 9.48
N ALA A 31 -16.81 21.31 10.71
CA ALA A 31 -16.08 20.81 11.88
C ALA A 31 -15.79 19.32 11.72
N ALA A 32 -14.54 18.92 12.00
CA ALA A 32 -14.15 17.51 11.99
C ALA A 32 -15.04 16.68 12.90
N ALA A 33 -15.26 15.41 12.55
CA ALA A 33 -15.84 14.47 13.48
C ALA A 33 -15.04 14.52 14.81
N PRO A 34 -15.68 14.85 15.94
CA PRO A 34 -14.96 15.05 17.19
C PRO A 34 -14.27 13.75 17.61
N GLY A 35 -13.01 13.86 18.04
CA GLY A 35 -12.26 12.75 18.63
C GLY A 35 -11.69 11.74 17.64
N ARG A 36 -11.61 12.04 16.33
CA ARG A 36 -10.96 11.15 15.35
C ARG A 36 -10.09 11.89 14.35
N HIS A 37 -8.82 11.51 14.30
CA HIS A 37 -7.89 11.97 13.27
C HIS A 37 -7.02 10.79 12.79
N VAL A 38 -6.68 10.80 11.50
CA VAL A 38 -5.97 9.71 10.83
C VAL A 38 -4.63 10.19 10.29
N PHE A 39 -3.55 9.53 10.69
CA PHE A 39 -2.25 9.67 10.04
C PHE A 39 -2.13 8.65 8.91
N LEU A 40 -2.18 9.12 7.66
CA LEU A 40 -1.94 8.29 6.48
C LEU A 40 -0.43 8.26 6.19
N ILE A 41 0.24 7.17 6.56
CA ILE A 41 1.69 7.02 6.46
C ILE A 41 2.02 6.23 5.20
N LYS A 42 2.67 6.89 4.22
CA LYS A 42 3.09 6.24 2.98
C LYS A 42 4.20 5.23 3.26
N GLN A 43 3.95 3.97 2.91
CA GLN A 43 4.90 2.89 3.04
C GLN A 43 5.45 2.49 1.68
N TRP A 44 6.76 2.26 1.61
CA TRP A 44 7.38 1.48 0.56
C TRP A 44 7.56 0.05 1.08
N HIS A 45 6.68 -0.86 0.66
CA HIS A 45 6.75 -2.26 1.05
C HIS A 45 7.56 -3.07 0.04
N LEU A 46 8.16 -4.16 0.52
CA LEU A 46 8.61 -5.26 -0.33
C LEU A 46 7.41 -6.17 -0.58
N ASP A 47 7.45 -6.93 -1.68
CA ASP A 47 6.52 -8.05 -1.85
C ASP A 47 6.60 -8.96 -0.61
N GLY A 48 5.44 -9.32 -0.05
CA GLY A 48 5.36 -10.08 1.20
C GLY A 48 6.01 -11.47 1.15
N SER A 49 6.23 -12.02 -0.05
CA SER A 49 6.89 -13.31 -0.28
C SER A 49 8.42 -13.25 -0.22
N VAL A 50 9.03 -12.07 -0.30
CA VAL A 50 10.48 -11.90 -0.25
C VAL A 50 11.00 -12.20 1.16
N ASP A 51 11.72 -13.30 1.34
CA ASP A 51 12.30 -13.69 2.63
C ASP A 51 13.50 -12.80 3.01
N THR A 52 13.25 -11.82 3.87
CA THR A 52 14.28 -10.92 4.41
C THR A 52 14.94 -11.46 5.68
N ARG A 53 14.37 -12.51 6.28
CA ARG A 53 14.91 -13.14 7.49
C ARG A 53 16.19 -13.90 7.17
N THR A 54 16.20 -14.65 6.07
CA THR A 54 17.38 -15.43 5.65
C THR A 54 18.27 -14.66 4.67
N LYS A 55 17.69 -13.70 3.93
CA LYS A 55 18.39 -12.93 2.89
C LYS A 55 18.06 -11.44 3.02
N PRO A 56 18.52 -10.75 4.08
CA PRO A 56 18.25 -9.33 4.23
C PRO A 56 18.88 -8.55 3.06
N PRO A 57 18.10 -7.72 2.36
CA PRO A 57 18.65 -6.90 1.28
C PRO A 57 19.67 -5.91 1.86
N LYS A 58 20.83 -5.80 1.22
CA LYS A 58 21.85 -4.80 1.57
C LYS A 58 21.35 -3.42 1.14
N GLU A 59 21.29 -2.47 2.08
CA GLU A 59 20.98 -1.05 1.84
C GLU A 59 19.78 -0.78 0.93
N ALA A 60 18.60 -1.23 1.38
CA ALA A 60 17.35 -0.95 0.71
C ALA A 60 16.79 0.42 1.19
N SER A 61 16.40 1.31 0.29
CA SER A 61 15.62 2.53 0.62
C SER A 61 14.37 2.19 1.46
N GLN A 62 13.79 1.02 1.21
CA GLN A 62 12.71 0.41 2.00
C GLN A 62 13.08 0.22 3.48
N ALA A 63 14.34 -0.11 3.79
CA ALA A 63 14.79 -0.28 5.18
C ALA A 63 14.74 1.05 5.94
N ARG A 64 15.19 2.15 5.31
CA ARG A 64 15.13 3.50 5.87
C ARG A 64 13.68 3.93 6.08
N ASN A 65 12.82 3.73 5.07
CA ASN A 65 11.39 3.98 5.16
C ASN A 65 10.71 3.23 6.31
N GLN A 66 10.91 1.91 6.40
CA GLN A 66 10.29 1.11 7.44
C GLN A 66 10.83 1.39 8.85
N ALA A 67 12.12 1.74 8.98
CA ALA A 67 12.70 2.16 10.24
C ALA A 67 12.10 3.51 10.69
N ALA A 68 11.93 4.46 9.76
CA ALA A 68 11.33 5.75 10.04
C ALA A 68 9.86 5.63 10.48
N ILE A 69 9.06 4.84 9.77
CA ILE A 69 7.67 4.54 10.15
C ILE A 69 7.63 3.90 11.54
N PHE A 70 8.45 2.86 11.77
CA PHE A 70 8.49 2.17 13.05
C PHE A 70 8.87 3.13 14.19
N GLY A 71 9.92 3.94 14.02
CA GLY A 71 10.34 4.91 15.04
C GLY A 71 9.26 5.94 15.37
N GLN A 72 8.51 6.40 14.37
CA GLN A 72 7.42 7.35 14.58
C GLN A 72 6.27 6.72 15.38
N LEU A 73 5.86 5.51 14.99
CA LEU A 73 4.79 4.77 15.65
C LEU A 73 5.19 4.34 17.06
N ASP A 74 6.42 3.84 17.26
CA ASP A 74 6.96 3.43 18.56
C ASP A 74 6.86 4.58 19.58
N LYS A 75 7.25 5.80 19.19
CA LYS A 75 7.11 7.00 20.02
C LYS A 75 5.65 7.31 20.36
N TRP A 76 4.75 7.25 19.38
CA TRP A 76 3.33 7.55 19.61
C TRP A 76 2.63 6.51 20.49
N VAL A 77 2.95 5.23 20.33
CA VAL A 77 2.41 4.15 21.16
C VAL A 77 2.93 4.23 22.58
N GLN A 78 4.24 4.46 22.77
CA GLN A 78 4.83 4.66 24.10
C GLN A 78 4.21 5.86 24.85
N GLY A 79 3.85 6.92 24.11
CA GLY A 79 3.17 8.09 24.66
C GLY A 79 1.66 7.94 24.86
N GLY A 80 1.08 6.76 24.58
CA GLY A 80 -0.37 6.52 24.66
C GLY A 80 -1.19 7.39 23.72
N LYS A 81 -0.62 7.76 22.55
CA LYS A 81 -1.21 8.74 21.63
C LYS A 81 -2.00 8.13 20.49
N LEU A 82 -1.92 6.82 20.27
CA LEU A 82 -2.67 6.12 19.22
C LEU A 82 -3.69 5.16 19.82
N ALA A 83 -4.86 5.12 19.19
CA ALA A 83 -5.90 4.15 19.50
C ALA A 83 -5.73 2.85 18.68
N ALA A 84 -5.25 2.97 17.44
CA ALA A 84 -5.02 1.82 16.57
C ALA A 84 -3.96 2.09 15.48
N VAL A 85 -3.38 1.01 14.97
CA VAL A 85 -2.62 0.98 13.72
C VAL A 85 -3.35 0.09 12.72
N ILE A 86 -3.54 0.57 11.49
CA ILE A 86 -4.17 -0.16 10.40
C ILE A 86 -3.12 -0.52 9.35
N ALA A 87 -3.07 -1.79 8.97
CA ALA A 87 -2.07 -2.40 8.12
C ALA A 87 -2.59 -2.70 6.71
N GLU A 88 -1.70 -2.53 5.72
CA GLU A 88 -1.82 -3.12 4.38
C GLU A 88 -1.58 -4.63 4.40
N GLY A 89 -2.13 -5.34 3.41
CA GLY A 89 -1.66 -6.69 3.05
C GLY A 89 -2.35 -7.85 3.74
N CYS A 90 -3.27 -7.59 4.67
CA CYS A 90 -3.91 -8.63 5.49
C CYS A 90 -5.40 -8.36 5.71
N SER A 91 -6.08 -9.26 6.41
CA SER A 91 -7.49 -9.13 6.82
C SER A 91 -7.66 -9.48 8.31
N GLY A 92 -8.59 -8.81 9.01
CA GLY A 92 -8.88 -9.07 10.43
C GLY A 92 -7.97 -8.31 11.40
N GLU A 93 -7.80 -8.85 12.61
CA GLU A 93 -6.93 -8.29 13.65
C GLU A 93 -5.55 -8.97 13.63
N ILE A 94 -4.49 -8.19 13.74
CA ILE A 94 -3.13 -8.70 13.93
C ILE A 94 -2.91 -8.84 15.43
N ALA A 95 -2.96 -10.06 15.94
CA ALA A 95 -2.70 -10.39 17.33
C ALA A 95 -1.45 -11.28 17.48
N ALA A 96 -0.97 -11.47 18.71
CA ALA A 96 0.18 -12.32 19.03
C ALA A 96 0.12 -13.74 18.44
N GLY A 97 -1.08 -14.33 18.37
CA GLY A 97 -1.31 -15.67 17.79
C GLY A 97 -1.61 -15.68 16.29
N SER A 98 -1.51 -14.55 15.60
CA SER A 98 -1.82 -14.45 14.18
C SER A 98 -0.87 -15.31 13.35
N ALA A 99 -1.43 -16.09 12.42
CA ALA A 99 -0.67 -16.90 11.45
C ALA A 99 -0.11 -16.06 10.28
N LEU A 100 -0.31 -14.73 10.30
CA LEU A 100 0.22 -13.83 9.29
C LEU A 100 1.75 -13.93 9.23
N LYS A 101 2.24 -14.06 8.00
CA LYS A 101 3.67 -14.13 7.70
C LYS A 101 4.01 -13.13 6.61
N PHE A 102 4.88 -12.18 6.92
CA PHE A 102 5.40 -11.21 5.97
C PHE A 102 6.92 -11.26 5.95
N ASN A 103 7.47 -11.38 4.75
CA ASN A 103 8.91 -11.38 4.52
C ASN A 103 9.70 -12.42 5.33
N GLY A 104 9.09 -13.57 5.62
CA GLY A 104 9.70 -14.62 6.44
C GLY A 104 9.41 -14.51 7.96
N TRP A 105 8.74 -13.46 8.40
CA TRP A 105 8.49 -13.16 9.83
C TRP A 105 7.03 -13.36 10.22
N THR A 106 6.81 -13.99 11.37
CA THR A 106 5.52 -13.99 12.08
C THR A 106 5.54 -12.99 13.24
N VAL A 107 4.39 -12.68 13.85
CA VAL A 107 4.33 -11.84 15.07
C VAL A 107 5.13 -12.49 16.21
N ALA A 108 5.05 -13.81 16.36
CA ALA A 108 5.79 -14.55 17.38
C ALA A 108 7.32 -14.42 17.19
N ASP A 109 7.80 -14.55 15.95
CA ASP A 109 9.22 -14.36 15.63
C ASP A 109 9.69 -12.94 15.99
N LEU A 110 8.89 -11.93 15.63
CA LEU A 110 9.21 -10.53 15.88
C LEU A 110 9.21 -10.21 17.38
N LYS A 111 8.28 -10.79 18.15
CA LYS A 111 8.22 -10.62 19.60
C LYS A 111 9.49 -11.11 20.27
N ALA A 112 10.01 -12.26 19.83
CA ALA A 112 11.26 -12.84 20.34
C ALA A 112 12.51 -11.95 20.11
N VAL A 113 12.48 -11.06 19.10
CA VAL A 113 13.60 -10.17 18.76
C VAL A 113 13.30 -8.68 19.01
N SER A 114 12.15 -8.34 19.58
CA SER A 114 11.69 -6.97 19.81
C SER A 114 12.58 -6.12 20.73
N GLY A 115 13.39 -6.80 21.56
CA GLY A 115 14.36 -6.17 22.47
C GLY A 115 15.73 -5.89 21.85
N ARG A 116 15.99 -6.31 20.59
CA ARG A 116 17.28 -6.05 19.94
C ARG A 116 17.43 -4.57 19.59
N GLY A 117 18.66 -4.05 19.65
CA GLY A 117 18.96 -2.65 19.29
C GLY A 117 18.73 -2.32 17.82
N ASP A 118 18.75 -3.33 16.94
CA ASP A 118 18.54 -3.21 15.50
C ASP A 118 17.10 -3.56 15.06
N PHE A 119 16.16 -3.75 16.00
CA PHE A 119 14.80 -4.21 15.68
C PHE A 119 14.08 -3.30 14.66
N ALA A 120 14.30 -2.00 14.73
CA ALA A 120 13.74 -1.04 13.77
C ALA A 120 14.15 -1.35 12.31
N ALA A 121 15.36 -1.87 12.11
CA ALA A 121 15.94 -2.21 10.82
C ALA A 121 15.47 -3.57 10.27
N VAL A 122 14.70 -4.35 11.03
CA VAL A 122 14.06 -5.57 10.51
C VAL A 122 13.06 -5.18 9.43
N ILE A 123 13.27 -5.72 8.23
CA ILE A 123 12.47 -5.40 7.04
C ILE A 123 11.29 -6.38 6.95
N THR A 124 10.10 -5.92 7.30
CA THR A 124 8.83 -6.67 7.26
C THR A 124 7.65 -5.70 7.44
N SER A 125 6.43 -6.19 7.60
CA SER A 125 5.26 -5.39 7.96
C SER A 125 5.52 -4.58 9.25
N VAL A 126 5.55 -3.25 9.13
CA VAL A 126 5.76 -2.35 10.28
C VAL A 126 4.63 -2.49 11.32
N PRO A 127 3.34 -2.58 10.94
CA PRO A 127 2.28 -2.89 11.90
C PRO A 127 2.52 -4.18 12.69
N MET A 128 3.06 -5.26 12.07
CA MET A 128 3.43 -6.46 12.83
C MET A 128 4.58 -6.22 13.81
N LYS A 129 5.54 -5.32 13.49
CA LYS A 129 6.59 -4.91 14.44
C LYS A 129 6.01 -4.14 15.64
N ILE A 130 5.01 -3.29 15.39
CA ILE A 130 4.30 -2.56 16.45
C ILE A 130 3.52 -3.53 17.34
N GLU A 131 2.76 -4.45 16.75
CA GLU A 131 2.05 -5.50 17.50
C GLU A 131 3.00 -6.34 18.34
N ALA A 132 4.10 -6.80 17.75
CA ALA A 132 5.09 -7.62 18.44
C ALA A 132 5.72 -6.94 19.67
N ARG A 133 5.87 -5.61 19.63
CA ARG A 133 6.49 -4.82 20.71
C ARG A 133 5.49 -4.27 21.71
N HIS A 134 4.27 -3.96 21.26
CA HIS A 134 3.30 -3.16 22.02
C HIS A 134 1.87 -3.71 22.02
N GLY A 135 1.61 -4.94 21.59
CA GLY A 135 0.24 -5.46 21.39
C GLY A 135 -0.72 -5.28 22.58
N ASP A 136 -0.23 -5.31 23.82
CA ASP A 136 -1.07 -5.06 25.01
C ASP A 136 -1.52 -3.58 25.17
N ARG A 137 -0.95 -2.67 24.38
CA ARG A 137 -1.14 -1.20 24.47
C ARG A 137 -1.85 -0.60 23.26
N ILE A 138 -1.94 -1.33 22.15
CA ILE A 138 -2.53 -0.82 20.92
C ILE A 138 -3.21 -1.91 20.12
N LYS A 139 -4.33 -1.57 19.48
CA LYS A 139 -4.95 -2.46 18.50
C LYS A 139 -4.25 -2.36 17.15
N THR A 140 -3.86 -3.50 16.61
CA THR A 140 -3.32 -3.60 15.25
C THR A 140 -4.34 -4.29 14.35
N LEU A 141 -4.89 -3.55 13.39
CA LEU A 141 -5.96 -4.01 12.51
C LEU A 141 -5.45 -4.12 11.08
N CYS A 142 -6.07 -4.97 10.28
CA CYS A 142 -5.87 -5.00 8.84
C CYS A 142 -6.92 -4.14 8.13
N GLY A 143 -6.49 -3.34 7.17
CA GLY A 143 -7.36 -2.47 6.36
C GLY A 143 -7.61 -2.98 4.94
N ASP A 144 -7.15 -4.18 4.60
CA ASP A 144 -7.08 -4.66 3.23
C ASP A 144 -7.83 -5.99 3.02
N ASP A 145 -7.80 -6.50 1.79
CA ASP A 145 -8.40 -7.78 1.40
C ASP A 145 -7.39 -8.61 0.57
N PRO A 146 -6.97 -9.79 1.06
CA PRO A 146 -6.09 -10.70 0.32
C PRO A 146 -6.57 -11.06 -1.10
N ALA A 147 -7.88 -11.15 -1.31
CA ALA A 147 -8.46 -11.40 -2.63
C ALA A 147 -8.24 -10.19 -3.55
N LEU A 148 -8.49 -8.98 -3.08
CA LEU A 148 -8.26 -7.75 -3.86
C LEU A 148 -6.77 -7.56 -4.17
N ILE A 149 -5.88 -7.85 -3.23
CA ILE A 149 -4.43 -7.81 -3.47
C ILE A 149 -4.04 -8.80 -4.56
N LYS A 150 -4.54 -10.04 -4.51
CA LYS A 150 -4.26 -11.06 -5.52
C LYS A 150 -4.78 -10.65 -6.89
N GLU A 151 -5.97 -10.08 -6.97
CA GLU A 151 -6.53 -9.52 -8.21
C GLU A 151 -5.66 -8.38 -8.75
N ASN A 152 -5.21 -7.48 -7.88
CA ASN A 152 -4.33 -6.37 -8.24
C ASN A 152 -3.01 -6.86 -8.84
N LEU A 153 -2.34 -7.79 -8.15
CA LEU A 153 -1.08 -8.39 -8.58
C LEU A 153 -1.23 -9.13 -9.91
N ARG A 154 -2.34 -9.84 -10.10
CA ARG A 154 -2.66 -10.49 -11.37
C ARG A 154 -2.81 -9.48 -12.49
N ALA A 155 -3.54 -8.38 -12.27
CA ALA A 155 -3.72 -7.35 -13.30
C ALA A 155 -2.39 -6.64 -13.65
N PHE A 156 -1.50 -6.44 -12.68
CA PHE A 156 -0.13 -6.00 -12.94
C PHE A 156 0.69 -7.02 -13.75
N SER A 157 0.54 -8.31 -13.45
CA SER A 157 1.20 -9.37 -14.23
C SER A 157 0.69 -9.40 -15.68
N ASP A 158 -0.62 -9.30 -15.88
CA ASP A 158 -1.24 -9.23 -17.21
C ASP A 158 -0.71 -8.02 -17.99
N THR A 159 -0.63 -6.86 -17.33
CA THR A 159 -0.05 -5.63 -17.92
C THR A 159 1.38 -5.84 -18.40
N ARG A 160 2.25 -6.47 -17.58
CA ARG A 160 3.64 -6.77 -17.96
C ARG A 160 3.71 -7.74 -19.14
N GLY A 161 2.87 -8.77 -19.14
CA GLY A 161 2.79 -9.74 -20.25
C GLY A 161 2.40 -9.06 -21.57
N VAL A 162 1.36 -8.23 -21.54
CA VAL A 162 0.88 -7.48 -22.70
C VAL A 162 1.95 -6.52 -23.24
N ILE A 163 2.58 -5.73 -22.35
CA ILE A 163 3.67 -4.82 -22.74
C ILE A 163 4.82 -5.60 -23.36
N GLY A 164 5.19 -6.75 -22.80
CA GLY A 164 6.25 -7.61 -23.34
C GLY A 164 5.98 -8.04 -24.79
N PHE A 165 4.76 -8.49 -25.10
CA PHE A 165 4.36 -8.80 -26.48
C PHE A 165 4.39 -7.56 -27.37
N MET A 166 3.82 -6.44 -26.92
CA MET A 166 3.81 -5.19 -27.69
C MET A 166 5.21 -4.72 -28.05
N THR A 167 6.13 -4.70 -27.08
CA THR A 167 7.51 -4.27 -27.28
C THR A 167 8.21 -5.14 -28.33
N ARG A 168 8.04 -6.47 -28.26
CA ARG A 168 8.70 -7.38 -29.21
C ARG A 168 8.10 -7.31 -30.61
N LEU A 169 6.79 -7.18 -30.70
CA LEU A 169 6.10 -7.01 -31.99
C LEU A 169 6.44 -5.67 -32.66
N ASP A 170 6.53 -4.58 -31.91
CA ASP A 170 6.94 -3.29 -32.47
C ASP A 170 8.43 -3.28 -32.84
N GLN A 171 9.30 -3.89 -32.01
CA GLN A 171 10.73 -4.04 -32.29
C GLN A 171 10.99 -4.79 -33.61
N TYR A 172 10.23 -5.84 -33.89
CA TYR A 172 10.41 -6.71 -35.06
C TYR A 172 9.36 -6.50 -36.16
N LYS A 173 8.66 -5.36 -36.18
CA LYS A 173 7.57 -5.12 -37.15
C LYS A 173 7.97 -5.25 -38.63
N ASN A 174 9.26 -5.05 -38.93
CA ASN A 174 9.82 -5.20 -40.28
C ASN A 174 10.60 -6.51 -40.49
N ASP A 175 10.65 -7.39 -39.48
CA ASP A 175 11.32 -8.71 -39.52
C ASP A 175 10.32 -9.80 -39.14
N THR A 176 9.64 -10.32 -40.16
CA THR A 176 8.54 -11.29 -40.00
C THR A 176 9.00 -12.58 -39.33
N MET A 177 10.24 -13.04 -39.58
CA MET A 177 10.77 -14.25 -38.94
C MET A 177 10.94 -14.05 -37.44
N ARG A 178 11.47 -12.89 -37.01
CA ARG A 178 11.64 -12.59 -35.57
C ARG A 178 10.34 -12.22 -34.88
N ALA A 179 9.39 -11.63 -35.58
CA ALA A 179 8.07 -11.30 -35.02
C ALA A 179 7.20 -12.56 -34.82
N LYS A 180 7.35 -13.58 -35.68
CA LYS A 180 6.46 -14.75 -35.73
C LYS A 180 6.24 -15.45 -34.38
N PRO A 181 7.26 -15.78 -33.56
CA PRO A 181 7.02 -16.45 -32.27
C PRO A 181 6.16 -15.63 -31.30
N TYR A 182 6.31 -14.30 -31.32
CA TYR A 182 5.52 -13.41 -30.50
C TYR A 182 4.09 -13.28 -31.03
N LEU A 183 3.94 -13.17 -32.35
CA LEU A 183 2.64 -13.12 -33.02
C LEU A 183 1.83 -14.40 -32.78
N ASP A 184 2.45 -15.57 -32.97
CA ASP A 184 1.84 -16.88 -32.70
C ASP A 184 1.42 -16.99 -31.22
N GLY A 185 2.24 -16.47 -30.30
CA GLY A 185 1.92 -16.40 -28.88
C GLY A 185 0.67 -15.56 -28.58
N VAL A 186 0.54 -14.39 -29.21
CA VAL A 186 -0.64 -13.51 -29.09
C VAL A 186 -1.87 -14.17 -29.70
N ILE A 187 -1.75 -14.73 -30.91
CA ILE A 187 -2.82 -15.47 -31.59
C ILE A 187 -3.35 -16.57 -30.69
N LYS A 188 -2.47 -17.40 -30.12
CA LYS A 188 -2.86 -18.48 -29.21
C LYS A 188 -3.49 -17.96 -27.92
N LEU A 189 -2.89 -16.96 -27.28
CA LEU A 189 -3.34 -16.45 -25.98
C LEU A 189 -4.73 -15.81 -26.08
N TYR A 190 -4.98 -15.05 -27.15
CA TYR A 190 -6.23 -14.32 -27.34
C TYR A 190 -7.18 -14.98 -28.34
N LYS A 191 -6.86 -16.19 -28.81
CA LYS A 191 -7.65 -16.97 -29.77
C LYS A 191 -7.99 -16.16 -31.04
N MET A 192 -7.00 -15.46 -31.58
CA MET A 192 -7.15 -14.71 -32.82
C MET A 192 -7.06 -15.65 -34.04
N PRO A 193 -7.51 -15.22 -35.25
CA PRO A 193 -7.30 -15.98 -36.48
C PRO A 193 -5.81 -16.23 -36.78
N GLU A 194 -5.47 -17.37 -37.40
CA GLU A 194 -4.07 -17.73 -37.71
C GLU A 194 -3.41 -16.79 -38.73
N ASP A 195 -4.21 -16.10 -39.56
CA ASP A 195 -3.77 -15.10 -40.54
C ASP A 195 -3.65 -13.68 -39.96
N THR A 196 -3.78 -13.54 -38.63
CA THR A 196 -3.62 -12.26 -37.92
C THR A 196 -2.27 -11.62 -38.24
N ARG A 197 -2.29 -10.34 -38.63
CA ARG A 197 -1.08 -9.53 -38.86
C ARG A 197 -0.59 -8.85 -37.58
N VAL A 198 0.67 -8.42 -37.59
CA VAL A 198 1.30 -7.72 -36.45
C VAL A 198 0.48 -6.51 -36.00
N GLU A 199 -0.06 -5.72 -36.93
CA GLU A 199 -0.85 -4.53 -36.61
C GLU A 199 -2.16 -4.87 -35.89
N GLN A 200 -2.81 -5.96 -36.30
CA GLN A 200 -4.04 -6.45 -35.67
C GLN A 200 -3.75 -6.98 -34.26
N ALA A 201 -2.65 -7.71 -34.09
CA ALA A 201 -2.18 -8.18 -32.78
C ALA A 201 -1.85 -6.99 -31.86
N LEU A 202 -1.14 -5.97 -32.36
CA LEU A 202 -0.84 -4.75 -31.59
C LEU A 202 -2.11 -4.00 -31.18
N TRP A 203 -3.12 -3.91 -32.05
CA TRP A 203 -4.42 -3.31 -31.70
C TRP A 203 -5.10 -4.10 -30.57
N LYS A 204 -5.16 -5.43 -30.69
CA LYS A 204 -5.73 -6.29 -29.64
C LYS A 204 -5.00 -6.12 -28.31
N LEU A 205 -3.67 -6.13 -28.32
CA LEU A 205 -2.84 -5.94 -27.12
C LEU A 205 -3.06 -4.57 -26.47
N ARG A 206 -3.22 -3.49 -27.24
CA ARG A 206 -3.57 -2.16 -26.69
C ARG A 206 -4.91 -2.17 -25.97
N SER A 207 -5.91 -2.85 -26.52
CA SER A 207 -7.22 -3.04 -25.88
C SER A 207 -7.09 -3.81 -24.56
N GLU A 208 -6.36 -4.93 -24.57
CA GLU A 208 -6.12 -5.76 -23.37
C GLU A 208 -5.31 -5.02 -22.30
N LEU A 209 -4.33 -4.20 -22.70
CA LEU A 209 -3.59 -3.33 -21.79
C LEU A 209 -4.52 -2.35 -21.09
N LYS A 210 -5.45 -1.71 -21.81
CA LYS A 210 -6.46 -0.83 -21.21
C LYS A 210 -7.36 -1.57 -20.21
N VAL A 211 -7.79 -2.79 -20.55
CA VAL A 211 -8.60 -3.64 -19.64
C VAL A 211 -7.82 -3.98 -18.37
N ALA A 212 -6.56 -4.40 -18.49
CA ALA A 212 -5.70 -4.72 -17.35
C ALA A 212 -5.47 -3.50 -16.46
N ILE A 213 -5.18 -2.34 -17.05
CA ILE A 213 -5.03 -1.08 -16.31
C ILE A 213 -6.32 -0.70 -15.58
N LYS A 214 -7.48 -0.82 -16.23
CA LYS A 214 -8.76 -0.54 -15.59
C LYS A 214 -8.95 -1.40 -14.34
N LYS A 215 -8.63 -2.70 -14.43
CA LYS A 215 -8.69 -3.62 -13.28
C LYS A 215 -7.74 -3.22 -12.14
N ILE A 216 -6.53 -2.74 -12.46
CA ILE A 216 -5.60 -2.21 -11.45
C ILE A 216 -6.24 -1.04 -10.71
N LEU A 217 -6.79 -0.07 -11.45
CA LEU A 217 -7.39 1.14 -10.86
C LEU A 217 -8.65 0.81 -10.03
N GLU A 218 -9.55 -0.01 -10.57
CA GLU A 218 -10.75 -0.47 -9.84
C GLU A 218 -10.38 -1.23 -8.55
N SER A 219 -9.33 -2.05 -8.60
CA SER A 219 -8.83 -2.77 -7.42
C SER A 219 -8.20 -1.83 -6.39
N ILE A 220 -7.44 -0.81 -6.82
CA ILE A 220 -6.91 0.23 -5.92
C ILE A 220 -8.06 0.95 -5.21
N ASP A 221 -9.10 1.33 -5.93
CA ASP A 221 -10.26 2.02 -5.35
C ASP A 221 -10.98 1.16 -4.31
N LYS A 222 -11.25 -0.11 -4.59
CA LYS A 222 -11.85 -1.05 -3.62
C LYS A 222 -11.00 -1.23 -2.37
N ARG A 223 -9.68 -1.34 -2.53
CA ARG A 223 -8.74 -1.43 -1.39
C ARG A 223 -8.78 -0.15 -0.55
N ASN A 224 -8.84 1.03 -1.19
CA ASN A 224 -8.99 2.31 -0.49
C ASN A 224 -10.30 2.36 0.33
N GLU A 225 -11.41 1.90 -0.25
CA GLU A 225 -12.70 1.82 0.44
C GLU A 225 -12.64 0.89 1.66
N SER A 226 -11.97 -0.27 1.54
CA SER A 226 -11.74 -1.20 2.65
C SER A 226 -10.99 -0.52 3.80
N VAL A 227 -9.93 0.23 3.50
CA VAL A 227 -9.16 0.95 4.53
C VAL A 227 -10.02 1.99 5.24
N VAL A 228 -10.84 2.74 4.49
CA VAL A 228 -11.76 3.74 5.07
C VAL A 228 -12.82 3.07 5.95
N ALA A 229 -13.30 1.89 5.58
CA ALA A 229 -14.22 1.10 6.41
C ALA A 229 -13.54 0.64 7.71
N ALA A 230 -12.29 0.15 7.63
CA ALA A 230 -11.51 -0.25 8.80
C ALA A 230 -11.27 0.94 9.76
N VAL A 231 -10.95 2.13 9.24
CA VAL A 231 -10.82 3.36 10.05
C VAL A 231 -12.13 3.68 10.77
N LYS A 232 -13.28 3.53 10.11
CA LYS A 232 -14.58 3.83 10.73
C LYS A 232 -14.91 2.88 11.87
N ALA A 233 -14.58 1.60 11.70
CA ALA A 233 -14.80 0.53 12.67
C ALA A 233 -13.79 0.51 13.83
N ALA A 234 -12.62 1.13 13.64
CA ALA A 234 -11.60 1.23 14.68
C ALA A 234 -12.07 2.07 15.89
N PRO A 235 -11.43 1.91 17.07
CA PRO A 235 -11.70 2.74 18.24
C PRO A 235 -11.60 4.24 17.93
N GLN A 236 -12.31 5.06 18.70
CA GLN A 236 -12.16 6.52 18.63
C GLN A 236 -10.75 6.94 19.07
N GLY A 237 -10.26 8.07 18.54
CA GLY A 237 -8.94 8.61 18.79
C GLY A 237 -8.10 8.78 17.52
N GLU A 238 -6.80 8.92 17.74
CA GLU A 238 -5.79 9.03 16.69
C GLU A 238 -5.48 7.64 16.12
N ILE A 239 -5.57 7.48 14.81
CA ILE A 239 -5.34 6.23 14.10
C ILE A 239 -4.18 6.42 13.13
N ALA A 240 -3.23 5.49 13.12
CA ALA A 240 -2.22 5.45 12.07
C ALA A 240 -2.61 4.40 11.02
N VAL A 241 -2.61 4.78 9.74
CA VAL A 241 -2.78 3.87 8.61
C VAL A 241 -1.43 3.78 7.91
N VAL A 242 -0.87 2.57 7.82
CA VAL A 242 0.39 2.31 7.12
C VAL A 242 0.07 1.56 5.83
N PHE A 243 0.25 2.21 4.69
CA PHE A 243 -0.21 1.71 3.40
C PHE A 243 0.65 2.22 2.23
N GLY A 244 0.69 1.48 1.13
CA GLY A 244 1.35 1.87 -0.12
C GLY A 244 0.95 3.28 -0.56
N GLY A 245 1.92 4.13 -0.88
CA GLY A 245 1.63 5.55 -1.07
C GLY A 245 0.82 5.87 -2.34
N ALA A 246 0.74 4.94 -3.30
CA ALA A 246 -0.22 5.03 -4.41
C ALA A 246 -1.69 5.10 -3.95
N HIS A 247 -2.01 4.56 -2.77
CA HIS A 247 -3.36 4.56 -2.19
C HIS A 247 -3.71 5.86 -1.46
N ALA A 248 -2.71 6.64 -1.04
CA ALA A 248 -2.91 7.80 -0.17
C ALA A 248 -3.95 8.81 -0.72
N PRO A 249 -3.96 9.18 -2.03
CA PRO A 249 -4.96 10.10 -2.55
C PRO A 249 -6.40 9.57 -2.44
N GLY A 250 -6.63 8.29 -2.74
CA GLY A 250 -7.95 7.69 -2.70
C GLY A 250 -8.47 7.49 -1.28
N ILE A 251 -7.60 7.03 -0.36
CA ILE A 251 -7.95 6.92 1.07
C ILE A 251 -8.28 8.32 1.63
N LYS A 252 -7.45 9.33 1.34
CA LYS A 252 -7.70 10.72 1.76
C LYS A 252 -9.07 11.20 1.30
N ALA A 253 -9.40 11.05 0.02
CA ALA A 253 -10.70 11.45 -0.52
C ALA A 253 -11.87 10.73 0.18
N GLY A 254 -11.72 9.44 0.50
CA GLY A 254 -12.71 8.68 1.25
C GLY A 254 -12.89 9.14 2.71
N LEU A 255 -11.82 9.56 3.37
CA LEU A 255 -11.85 10.15 4.71
C LEU A 255 -12.52 11.54 4.70
N GLU A 256 -12.17 12.39 3.74
CA GLU A 256 -12.79 13.72 3.54
C GLU A 256 -14.30 13.58 3.29
N LYS A 257 -14.71 12.65 2.42
CA LYS A 257 -16.13 12.31 2.19
C LYS A 257 -16.84 11.84 3.46
N SER A 258 -16.09 11.24 4.37
CA SER A 258 -16.60 10.77 5.67
C SER A 258 -16.45 11.81 6.80
N ASN A 259 -16.00 13.03 6.48
CA ASN A 259 -15.72 14.11 7.42
C ASN A 259 -14.74 13.71 8.55
N ILE A 260 -13.77 12.85 8.23
CA ILE A 260 -12.70 12.42 9.15
C ILE A 260 -11.44 13.22 8.84
N ALA A 261 -10.88 13.87 9.86
CA ALA A 261 -9.64 14.61 9.72
C ALA A 261 -8.47 13.66 9.44
N CYS A 262 -7.52 14.09 8.61
CA CYS A 262 -6.34 13.31 8.32
C CYS A 262 -5.11 14.16 8.00
N THR A 263 -3.94 13.58 8.23
CA THR A 263 -2.64 14.11 7.84
C THR A 263 -1.89 13.04 7.05
N VAL A 264 -1.41 13.37 5.86
CA VAL A 264 -0.61 12.47 5.02
C VAL A 264 0.86 12.69 5.34
N LEU A 265 1.57 11.61 5.64
CA LEU A 265 2.99 11.62 6.00
C LEU A 265 3.83 10.91 4.94
N VAL A 266 4.97 11.53 4.62
CA VAL A 266 6.05 10.94 3.81
C VAL A 266 7.20 10.64 4.76
N PRO A 267 7.43 9.36 5.13
CA PRO A 267 8.58 8.98 5.93
C PRO A 267 9.88 9.15 5.17
N ASP A 268 10.98 9.33 5.90
CA ASP A 268 12.33 9.35 5.32
C ASP A 268 12.60 8.07 4.51
N GLY A 269 13.25 8.21 3.35
CA GLY A 269 13.51 7.10 2.42
C GLY A 269 12.33 6.64 1.56
N TYR A 270 11.16 7.28 1.62
CA TYR A 270 10.05 7.00 0.69
C TYR A 270 10.32 7.54 -0.73
N SER A 271 9.93 6.79 -1.77
CA SER A 271 10.02 7.20 -3.19
C SER A 271 8.62 7.32 -3.82
N ASP A 272 8.42 8.30 -4.70
CA ASP A 272 7.17 8.52 -5.42
C ASP A 272 7.01 7.64 -6.68
N GLU A 273 7.95 6.74 -6.96
CA GLU A 273 7.95 5.85 -8.15
C GLU A 273 6.61 5.12 -8.38
N GLU A 274 6.02 4.56 -7.32
CA GLU A 274 4.75 3.84 -7.41
C GLU A 274 3.61 4.78 -7.84
N LYS A 275 3.56 5.98 -7.24
CA LYS A 275 2.57 7.01 -7.58
C LYS A 275 2.74 7.46 -9.03
N GLU A 276 3.97 7.72 -9.46
CA GLU A 276 4.26 8.10 -10.85
C GLU A 276 3.87 7.01 -11.85
N MET A 277 4.10 5.74 -11.51
CA MET A 277 3.66 4.60 -12.32
C MET A 277 2.13 4.61 -12.46
N ILE A 278 1.38 4.74 -11.36
CA ILE A 278 -0.09 4.76 -11.40
C ILE A 278 -0.62 5.94 -12.24
N GLU A 279 -0.04 7.13 -12.13
CA GLU A 279 -0.45 8.28 -12.94
C GLU A 279 -0.17 8.07 -14.44
N LYS A 280 0.95 7.43 -14.79
CA LYS A 280 1.23 7.03 -16.18
C LYS A 280 0.19 6.03 -16.69
N LEU A 281 -0.22 5.05 -15.88
CA LEU A 281 -1.26 4.09 -16.24
C LEU A 281 -2.61 4.78 -16.45
N LYS A 282 -3.02 5.69 -15.55
CA LYS A 282 -4.25 6.50 -15.72
C LYS A 282 -4.24 7.29 -17.02
N THR A 283 -3.13 7.95 -17.31
CA THR A 283 -2.95 8.72 -18.55
C THR A 283 -3.09 7.81 -19.77
N PHE A 284 -2.51 6.62 -19.73
CA PHE A 284 -2.63 5.65 -20.82
C PHE A 284 -4.08 5.18 -21.02
N ALA A 285 -4.78 4.84 -19.93
CA ALA A 285 -6.17 4.39 -19.98
C ALA A 285 -7.13 5.48 -20.51
N GLY A 286 -6.84 6.76 -20.24
CA GLY A 286 -7.66 7.90 -20.68
C GLY A 286 -7.48 8.31 -22.15
N LYS A 287 -6.46 7.81 -22.86
CA LYS A 287 -6.25 8.15 -24.28
C LYS A 287 -7.31 7.46 -25.16
N LYS A 288 -8.15 8.27 -25.82
CA LYS A 288 -8.99 7.84 -26.95
C LYS A 288 -8.08 7.49 -28.14
N GLU A 289 -8.40 6.39 -28.81
CA GLU A 289 -7.74 5.95 -30.06
C GLU A 289 -8.14 6.83 -31.23
#